data_AF-A0A5N5L7V8-F1
#
_entry.id   AF-A0A5N5L7V8-F1
#
_cell.length_a   1.000
_cell.length_b   1.000
_cell.length_c   1.000
_cell.angle_alpha   90.00
_cell.angle_beta   90.00
_cell.angle_gamma   90.00
#
_symmetry.space_group_name_H-M   'P 1'
#
loop_
_entity.id
_entity.type
_entity.pdbx_description
1 polymer ?
#
loop_
_entity_poly.entity_id
_entity_poly.type
_entity_poly.pdbx_seq_one_letter_code
_entity_poly.pdbx_strand_id
1 'polypeptide(L)'
;MKFLACLPMFLLVNFLDQPTTLVGADLVQETCQKTRYPDLCVKTLKSNPRSSTADVKGLVHIMLEANLANSKVTLAKVDKLLKESGDKSLKKCLDDCAEEYDTAANEDFPTAIQSLERNDLGTAKTYASAALDAPGNCRDTFSEDPGVKTPPDLTKLNDYSEQLSVTALMMLNNLG
;
A
#
# COMPACT_ATOMS: atom_id res chain seq x y z
N MET A 1 66.93 20.35 -36.98
CA MET A 1 66.09 21.16 -37.89
C MET A 1 64.77 20.38 -38.06
N LYS A 2 63.65 20.81 -37.43
CA LYS A 2 62.54 21.61 -37.99
C LYS A 2 61.86 20.87 -39.16
N PHE A 3 60.57 20.55 -39.25
CA PHE A 3 59.28 20.92 -38.60
C PHE A 3 58.32 19.70 -38.74
N LEU A 4 57.12 19.55 -38.12
CA LEU A 4 55.87 20.31 -38.29
C LEU A 4 54.79 19.73 -37.34
N ALA A 5 53.81 20.57 -36.98
CA ALA A 5 52.70 20.34 -36.05
C ALA A 5 51.46 19.68 -36.70
N CYS A 6 50.63 19.00 -35.90
CA CYS A 6 49.17 19.24 -35.75
C CYS A 6 48.50 18.24 -34.78
N LEU A 7 47.70 18.78 -33.85
CA LEU A 7 46.73 18.08 -32.97
C LEU A 7 45.52 17.56 -33.78
N PRO A 8 44.72 16.57 -33.31
CA PRO A 8 43.70 16.77 -32.26
C PRO A 8 43.61 15.59 -31.26
N MET A 9 43.33 15.79 -29.97
CA MET A 9 42.00 15.94 -29.34
C MET A 9 40.99 14.85 -29.74
N PHE A 10 40.43 14.19 -28.71
CA PHE A 10 39.26 13.27 -28.66
C PHE A 10 39.51 11.75 -28.51
N LEU A 11 39.14 11.28 -27.30
CA LEU A 11 38.41 10.04 -26.96
C LEU A 11 39.22 8.73 -26.88
N LEU A 12 39.05 7.83 -25.90
CA LEU A 12 37.90 7.51 -25.07
C LEU A 12 38.39 7.14 -23.66
N VAL A 13 38.00 7.91 -22.65
CA VAL A 13 37.89 7.35 -21.31
C VAL A 13 36.75 6.36 -21.40
N ASN A 14 37.03 5.06 -21.42
CA ASN A 14 36.01 4.03 -21.21
C ASN A 14 35.60 4.09 -19.73
N PHE A 15 34.85 5.14 -19.37
CA PHE A 15 33.85 5.00 -18.34
C PHE A 15 32.83 4.04 -18.94
N LEU A 16 32.89 2.78 -18.50
CA LEU A 16 31.68 1.99 -18.45
C LEU A 16 30.78 2.71 -17.43
N ASP A 17 30.05 3.72 -17.89
CA ASP A 17 28.81 4.14 -17.25
C ASP A 17 27.87 2.94 -17.40
N GLN A 18 27.90 2.05 -16.41
CA GLN A 18 26.77 1.18 -16.18
C GLN A 18 25.62 2.08 -15.71
N PRO A 19 24.47 2.12 -16.39
CA PRO A 19 23.26 2.68 -15.81
C PRO A 19 22.74 1.68 -14.78
N THR A 20 23.39 1.61 -13.62
CA THR A 20 22.84 0.94 -12.45
C THR A 20 21.89 1.93 -11.75
N THR A 21 20.63 1.51 -11.60
CA THR A 21 19.56 2.09 -10.75
C THR A 21 18.68 3.24 -11.26
N LEU A 22 18.09 3.15 -12.46
CA LEU A 22 16.94 4.00 -12.82
C LEU A 22 15.66 3.24 -13.20
N VAL A 23 15.75 1.98 -13.66
CA VAL A 23 14.59 1.22 -14.18
C VAL A 23 13.49 1.02 -13.12
N GLY A 24 13.85 0.70 -11.86
CA GLY A 24 12.87 0.48 -10.79
C GLY A 24 12.23 1.77 -10.24
N ALA A 25 12.98 2.88 -10.22
CA ALA A 25 12.45 4.18 -9.78
C ALA A 25 11.45 4.73 -10.80
N ASP A 26 11.69 4.48 -12.08
CA ASP A 26 10.80 4.82 -13.18
C ASP A 26 9.52 3.98 -13.13
N LEU A 27 9.64 2.65 -13.00
CA LEU A 27 8.49 1.75 -12.95
C LEU A 27 7.54 2.05 -11.78
N VAL A 28 8.08 2.38 -10.59
CA VAL A 28 7.26 2.82 -9.45
C VAL A 28 6.47 4.08 -9.81
N GLN A 29 7.12 5.06 -10.43
CA GLN A 29 6.46 6.31 -10.81
C GLN A 29 5.35 6.07 -11.84
N GLU A 30 5.64 5.33 -12.91
CA GLU A 30 4.69 4.99 -13.97
C GLU A 30 3.48 4.19 -13.44
N THR A 31 3.73 3.25 -12.54
CA THR A 31 2.67 2.45 -11.91
C THR A 31 1.78 3.32 -11.03
N CYS A 32 2.37 4.16 -10.19
CA CYS A 32 1.63 5.00 -9.25
C CYS A 32 0.86 6.15 -9.90
N GLN A 33 1.30 6.68 -11.04
CA GLN A 33 0.57 7.71 -11.79
C GLN A 33 -0.81 7.25 -12.25
N LYS A 34 -1.04 5.94 -12.37
CA LYS A 34 -2.33 5.36 -12.74
C LYS A 34 -3.26 5.14 -11.54
N THR A 35 -2.87 5.57 -10.34
CA THR A 35 -3.65 5.40 -9.11
C THR A 35 -4.32 6.71 -8.68
N ARG A 36 -5.36 6.61 -7.85
CA ARG A 36 -6.05 7.78 -7.28
C ARG A 36 -5.19 8.56 -6.29
N TYR A 37 -4.21 7.90 -5.67
CA TYR A 37 -3.32 8.49 -4.66
C TYR A 37 -1.83 8.32 -5.06
N PRO A 38 -1.35 9.01 -6.12
CA PRO A 38 0.01 8.79 -6.63
C PRO A 38 1.11 9.02 -5.60
N ASP A 39 1.03 10.08 -4.81
CA ASP A 39 2.05 10.41 -3.81
C ASP A 39 2.12 9.38 -2.69
N LEU A 40 0.95 8.90 -2.23
CA LEU A 40 0.84 7.83 -1.24
C LEU A 40 1.41 6.52 -1.82
N CYS A 41 1.04 6.18 -3.06
CA CYS A 41 1.57 5.01 -3.75
C CYS A 41 3.10 5.04 -3.83
N VAL A 42 3.68 6.15 -4.33
CA VAL A 42 5.13 6.30 -4.49
C VAL A 42 5.82 6.24 -3.13
N LYS A 43 5.29 6.94 -2.11
CA LYS A 43 5.85 6.92 -0.76
C LYS A 43 5.85 5.51 -0.16
N THR A 44 4.73 4.81 -0.26
CA THR A 44 4.58 3.45 0.28
C THR A 44 5.56 2.50 -0.41
N LEU A 45 5.60 2.47 -1.75
CA LEU A 45 6.49 1.57 -2.49
C LEU A 45 7.97 1.92 -2.26
N LYS A 46 8.37 3.19 -2.33
CA LYS A 46 9.78 3.59 -2.11
C LYS A 46 10.26 3.33 -0.68
N SER A 47 9.37 3.17 0.29
CA SER A 47 9.73 2.77 1.65
C SER A 47 10.15 1.30 1.77
N ASN A 48 9.81 0.46 0.79
CA ASN A 48 10.16 -0.95 0.75
C ASN A 48 11.35 -1.17 -0.21
N PRO A 49 12.52 -1.64 0.28
CA PRO A 49 13.69 -1.87 -0.56
C PRO A 49 13.46 -2.82 -1.75
N ARG A 50 12.52 -3.76 -1.63
CA ARG A 50 12.17 -4.72 -2.68
C ARG A 50 11.57 -4.06 -3.92
N SER A 51 11.03 -2.85 -3.81
CA SER A 51 10.46 -2.12 -4.95
C SER A 51 11.49 -1.75 -6.02
N SER A 52 12.77 -1.66 -5.68
CA SER A 52 13.83 -1.32 -6.63
C SER A 52 14.07 -2.36 -7.74
N THR A 53 13.70 -3.62 -7.49
CA THR A 53 13.88 -4.75 -8.41
C THR A 53 12.58 -5.46 -8.76
N ALA A 54 11.44 -4.98 -8.26
CA ALA A 54 10.14 -5.58 -8.50
C ALA A 54 9.60 -5.23 -9.90
N ASP A 55 8.91 -6.17 -10.53
CA ASP A 55 8.01 -5.88 -11.65
C ASP A 55 6.68 -5.32 -11.13
N VAL A 56 5.74 -4.97 -12.03
CA VAL A 56 4.44 -4.40 -11.62
C VAL A 56 3.69 -5.33 -10.65
N LYS A 57 3.71 -6.65 -10.89
CA LYS A 57 3.09 -7.63 -10.00
C LYS A 57 3.76 -7.62 -8.62
N GLY A 58 5.08 -7.55 -8.56
CA GLY A 58 5.84 -7.41 -7.31
C GLY A 58 5.54 -6.10 -6.58
N LEU A 59 5.32 -5.00 -7.29
CA LEU A 59 4.87 -3.73 -6.69
C LEU A 59 3.45 -3.86 -6.11
N VAL A 60 2.55 -4.55 -6.80
CA VAL A 60 1.20 -4.84 -6.28
C VAL A 60 1.27 -5.69 -5.01
N HIS A 61 2.13 -6.72 -5.00
CA HIS A 61 2.35 -7.55 -3.82
C HIS A 61 2.83 -6.69 -2.63
N ILE A 62 3.83 -5.83 -2.83
CA ILE A 62 4.31 -4.90 -1.79
C ILE A 62 3.19 -3.98 -1.28
N MET A 63 2.32 -3.50 -2.16
CA MET A 63 1.18 -2.67 -1.77
C MET A 63 0.14 -3.44 -0.94
N LEU A 64 -0.13 -4.71 -1.26
CA LEU A 64 -1.00 -5.56 -0.45
C LEU A 64 -0.39 -5.88 0.92
N GLU A 65 0.92 -6.10 1.01
CA GLU A 65 1.62 -6.27 2.29
C GLU A 65 1.55 -4.98 3.14
N ALA A 66 1.61 -3.80 2.52
CA ALA A 66 1.43 -2.53 3.22
C ALA A 66 0.01 -2.38 3.78
N ASN A 67 -1.00 -2.80 3.02
CA ASN A 67 -2.39 -2.87 3.49
C ASN A 67 -2.55 -3.83 4.68
N LEU A 68 -2.02 -5.05 4.57
CA LEU A 68 -2.02 -6.04 5.65
C LEU A 68 -1.37 -5.48 6.93
N ALA A 69 -0.21 -4.83 6.79
CA ALA A 69 0.48 -4.22 7.92
C ALA A 69 -0.35 -3.11 8.56
N ASN A 70 -1.01 -2.28 7.74
CA ASN A 70 -1.90 -1.24 8.24
C ASN A 70 -3.12 -1.82 8.98
N SER A 71 -3.77 -2.85 8.43
CA SER A 71 -4.91 -3.50 9.10
C SER A 71 -4.53 -4.06 10.47
N LYS A 72 -3.33 -4.65 10.60
CA LYS A 72 -2.81 -5.12 11.89
C LYS A 72 -2.55 -3.97 12.87
N VAL A 73 -2.02 -2.84 12.40
CA VAL A 73 -1.83 -1.64 13.22
C VAL A 73 -3.18 -1.08 13.69
N THR A 74 -4.16 -1.03 12.80
CA THR A 74 -5.50 -0.54 13.13
C THR A 74 -6.21 -1.45 14.12
N LEU A 75 -6.19 -2.77 13.90
CA LEU A 75 -6.74 -3.75 14.83
C LEU A 75 -6.14 -3.60 16.23
N ALA A 76 -4.80 -3.50 16.32
CA ALA A 76 -4.12 -3.29 17.60
C ALA A 76 -4.51 -1.97 18.28
N LYS A 77 -4.79 -0.92 17.50
CA LYS A 77 -5.31 0.36 18.04
C LYS A 77 -6.74 0.22 18.54
N VAL A 78 -7.60 -0.48 17.81
CA VAL A 78 -8.99 -0.77 18.23
C VAL A 78 -8.99 -1.58 19.53
N ASP A 79 -8.21 -2.65 19.61
CA ASP A 79 -8.04 -3.47 20.82
C ASP A 79 -7.59 -2.66 22.03
N LYS A 80 -6.68 -1.71 21.81
CA LYS A 80 -6.21 -0.80 22.86
C LYS A 80 -7.36 0.10 23.35
N LEU A 81 -8.11 0.69 22.42
CA LEU A 81 -9.25 1.55 22.75
C LEU A 81 -10.35 0.77 23.49
N LEU A 82 -10.59 -0.49 23.11
CA LEU A 82 -11.51 -1.41 23.80
C LEU A 82 -11.12 -1.62 25.26
N LYS A 83 -9.83 -1.88 25.52
CA LYS A 83 -9.31 -2.09 26.87
C LYS A 83 -9.39 -0.83 27.73
N GLU A 84 -9.15 0.33 27.14
CA GLU A 84 -9.11 1.62 27.84
C GLU A 84 -10.51 2.24 28.06
N SER A 85 -11.50 1.88 27.23
CA SER A 85 -12.84 2.48 27.31
C SER A 85 -13.68 1.94 28.48
N GLY A 86 -14.28 2.85 29.25
CA GLY A 86 -15.35 2.56 30.21
C GLY A 86 -16.77 2.70 29.62
N ASP A 87 -16.88 3.29 28.42
CA ASP A 87 -18.17 3.57 27.77
C ASP A 87 -18.65 2.35 26.98
N LYS A 88 -19.89 1.92 27.25
CA LYS A 88 -20.48 0.71 26.65
C LYS A 88 -20.83 0.90 25.18
N SER A 89 -21.33 2.07 24.79
CA SER A 89 -21.70 2.36 23.41
C SER A 89 -20.43 2.45 22.55
N LEU A 90 -19.39 3.13 23.06
CA LEU A 90 -18.09 3.15 22.41
C LEU A 90 -17.49 1.75 22.27
N LYS A 91 -17.60 0.90 23.30
CA LYS A 91 -17.13 -0.49 23.23
C LYS A 91 -17.82 -1.30 22.14
N LYS A 92 -19.14 -1.18 22.01
CA LYS A 92 -19.88 -1.86 20.95
C LYS A 92 -19.36 -1.46 19.56
N CYS A 93 -19.23 -0.16 19.27
CA CYS A 93 -18.71 0.29 17.99
C CYS A 93 -17.26 -0.18 17.74
N LEU A 94 -16.44 -0.23 18.79
CA LEU A 94 -15.07 -0.72 18.68
C LEU A 94 -14.99 -2.24 18.50
N ASP A 95 -15.90 -3.02 19.08
CA ASP A 95 -15.97 -4.47 18.87
C ASP A 95 -16.31 -4.77 17.40
N ASP A 96 -17.29 -4.08 16.82
CA ASP A 96 -17.64 -4.21 15.40
C ASP A 96 -16.43 -3.82 14.51
N CYS A 97 -15.76 -2.70 14.82
CA CYS A 97 -14.51 -2.33 14.13
C CYS A 97 -13.40 -3.38 14.25
N ALA A 98 -13.31 -4.07 15.38
CA ALA A 98 -12.29 -5.10 15.58
C ALA A 98 -12.57 -6.31 14.67
N GLU A 99 -13.83 -6.72 14.53
CA GLU A 99 -14.24 -7.82 13.63
C GLU A 99 -13.89 -7.51 12.16
N GLU A 100 -14.21 -6.29 11.69
CA GLU A 100 -13.89 -5.84 10.34
C GLU A 100 -12.38 -5.87 10.06
N TYR A 101 -11.58 -5.33 10.98
CA TYR A 101 -10.12 -5.29 10.82
C TYR A 101 -9.43 -6.63 11.07
N ASP A 102 -10.00 -7.51 11.89
CA ASP A 102 -9.52 -8.87 12.08
C ASP A 102 -9.69 -9.68 10.80
N THR A 103 -10.89 -9.62 10.20
CA THR A 103 -11.18 -10.27 8.91
C THR A 103 -10.23 -9.77 7.82
N ALA A 104 -10.08 -8.45 7.69
CA ALA A 104 -9.16 -7.86 6.71
C ALA A 104 -7.70 -8.31 6.94
N ALA A 105 -7.24 -8.35 8.19
CA ALA A 105 -5.84 -8.65 8.54
C ALA A 105 -5.50 -10.14 8.52
N ASN A 106 -6.44 -11.03 8.86
CA ASN A 106 -6.17 -12.44 9.09
C ASN A 106 -6.78 -13.35 8.02
N GLU A 107 -7.71 -12.86 7.21
CA GLU A 107 -8.33 -13.60 6.11
C GLU A 107 -8.11 -12.93 4.76
N ASP A 108 -8.59 -11.70 4.58
CA ASP A 108 -8.74 -11.14 3.23
C ASP A 108 -7.41 -10.75 2.58
N PHE A 109 -6.59 -9.92 3.21
CA PHE A 109 -5.29 -9.56 2.64
C PHE A 109 -4.36 -10.76 2.50
N PRO A 110 -4.26 -11.70 3.47
CA PRO A 110 -3.50 -12.94 3.28
C PRO A 110 -3.98 -13.74 2.06
N THR A 111 -5.30 -13.86 1.85
CA THR A 111 -5.87 -14.58 0.71
C THR A 111 -5.61 -13.86 -0.62
N ALA A 112 -5.72 -12.53 -0.63
CA ALA A 112 -5.42 -11.71 -1.80
C ALA A 112 -3.95 -11.84 -2.22
N ILE A 113 -3.04 -11.81 -1.24
CA ILE A 113 -1.60 -11.98 -1.47
C ILE A 113 -1.30 -13.37 -2.04
N GLN A 114 -1.78 -14.44 -1.40
CA GLN A 114 -1.55 -15.81 -1.88
C GLN A 114 -2.14 -16.06 -3.28
N SER A 115 -3.31 -15.49 -3.56
CA SER A 115 -3.94 -15.57 -4.87
C SER A 115 -3.14 -14.83 -5.94
N LEU A 116 -2.63 -13.63 -5.62
CA LEU A 116 -1.72 -12.89 -6.49
C LEU A 116 -0.48 -13.72 -6.80
N GLU A 117 0.17 -14.31 -5.79
CA GLU A 117 1.35 -15.17 -5.98
C GLU A 117 1.07 -16.31 -6.97
N ARG A 118 -0.12 -16.93 -6.89
CA ARG A 118 -0.58 -18.01 -7.78
C ARG A 118 -1.09 -17.55 -9.15
N ASN A 119 -1.02 -16.25 -9.47
CA ASN A 119 -1.61 -15.64 -10.67
C ASN A 119 -3.15 -15.76 -10.77
N ASP A 120 -3.82 -16.02 -9.65
CA ASP A 120 -5.28 -15.95 -9.59
C ASP A 120 -5.71 -14.49 -9.33
N LEU A 121 -5.70 -13.69 -10.39
CA LEU A 121 -6.04 -12.27 -10.31
C LEU A 121 -7.51 -12.02 -9.95
N GLY A 122 -8.42 -12.96 -10.28
CA GLY A 122 -9.83 -12.85 -9.94
C GLY A 122 -10.02 -12.89 -8.43
N THR A 123 -9.52 -13.96 -7.79
CA THR A 123 -9.58 -14.12 -6.33
C THR A 123 -8.80 -13.03 -5.62
N ALA A 124 -7.62 -12.62 -6.14
CA ALA A 124 -6.86 -11.53 -5.56
C ALA A 124 -7.65 -10.20 -5.52
N LYS A 125 -8.35 -9.86 -6.61
CA LYS A 125 -9.20 -8.65 -6.67
C LYS A 125 -10.41 -8.76 -5.75
N THR A 126 -11.06 -9.93 -5.69
CA THR A 126 -12.23 -10.16 -4.82
C THR A 126 -11.87 -9.92 -3.36
N TYR A 127 -10.82 -10.59 -2.86
CA TYR A 127 -10.44 -10.46 -1.46
C TYR A 127 -9.83 -9.11 -1.11
N ALA A 128 -9.06 -8.48 -2.02
CA ALA A 128 -8.61 -7.11 -1.81
C ALA A 128 -9.77 -6.09 -1.79
N SER A 129 -10.87 -6.38 -2.49
CA SER A 129 -12.08 -5.53 -2.45
C SER A 129 -12.87 -5.75 -1.16
N ALA A 130 -13.01 -7.00 -0.70
CA ALA A 130 -13.63 -7.28 0.60
C ALA A 130 -12.88 -6.56 1.75
N ALA A 131 -11.55 -6.63 1.74
CA ALA A 131 -10.73 -5.95 2.74
C ALA A 131 -10.84 -4.41 2.70
N LEU A 132 -11.20 -3.81 1.55
CA LEU A 132 -11.44 -2.37 1.42
C LEU A 132 -12.70 -1.92 2.19
N ASP A 133 -13.66 -2.81 2.43
CA ASP A 133 -14.91 -2.46 3.10
C ASP A 133 -14.68 -2.17 4.60
N ALA A 134 -13.68 -2.82 5.22
CA ALA A 134 -13.36 -2.69 6.65
C ALA A 134 -13.26 -1.23 7.18
N PRO A 135 -12.48 -0.30 6.59
CA PRO A 135 -12.44 1.10 7.03
C PRO A 135 -13.80 1.82 6.94
N GLY A 136 -14.63 1.47 5.95
CA GLY A 136 -15.97 2.02 5.75
C GLY A 136 -16.94 1.49 6.79
N ASN A 137 -17.03 0.17 6.93
CA ASN A 137 -17.89 -0.50 7.91
C ASN A 137 -17.56 -0.08 9.34
N CYS A 138 -16.27 0.02 9.68
CA CYS A 138 -15.83 0.55 10.97
C CYS A 138 -16.18 2.04 11.16
N ARG A 139 -16.30 2.85 10.10
CA ARG A 139 -16.78 4.24 10.21
C ARG A 139 -18.30 4.28 10.44
N ASP A 140 -19.01 3.37 9.78
CA ASP A 140 -20.47 3.34 9.77
C ASP A 140 -21.06 2.90 11.12
N THR A 141 -20.41 1.99 11.85
CA THR A 141 -20.85 1.61 13.23
C THR A 141 -20.93 2.82 14.18
N PHE A 142 -20.08 3.85 14.01
CA PHE A 142 -20.20 5.10 14.79
C PHE A 142 -21.27 6.05 14.25
N SER A 143 -21.54 6.02 12.95
CA SER A 143 -22.54 6.90 12.33
C SER A 143 -23.96 6.46 12.67
N GLU A 144 -24.15 5.18 12.98
CA GLU A 144 -25.41 4.59 13.43
C GLU A 144 -25.72 4.87 14.91
N ASP A 145 -24.73 5.21 15.73
CA ASP A 145 -24.89 5.65 17.12
C ASP A 145 -24.51 7.14 17.28
N PRO A 146 -25.44 8.09 17.06
CA PRO A 146 -25.13 9.53 17.05
C PRO A 146 -24.62 10.09 18.39
N GLY A 147 -24.66 9.29 19.47
CA GLY A 147 -24.07 9.65 20.76
C GLY A 147 -22.57 9.36 20.88
N VAL A 148 -22.02 8.54 19.98
CA VAL A 148 -20.63 8.09 20.03
C VAL A 148 -19.83 8.75 18.92
N LYS A 149 -18.69 9.36 19.28
CA LYS A 149 -17.76 9.90 18.30
C LYS A 149 -16.64 8.91 18.04
N THR A 150 -16.31 8.69 16.77
CA THR A 150 -15.12 7.94 16.39
C THR A 150 -13.87 8.61 16.98
N PRO A 151 -12.98 7.86 17.65
CA PRO A 151 -11.71 8.39 18.11
C PRO A 151 -10.88 8.98 16.95
N PRO A 152 -10.30 10.19 17.05
CA PRO A 152 -9.62 10.85 15.93
C PRO A 152 -8.44 10.06 15.35
N ASP A 153 -7.73 9.28 16.18
CA ASP A 153 -6.66 8.41 15.72
C ASP A 153 -7.20 7.27 14.85
N LEU A 154 -8.38 6.73 15.19
CA LEU A 154 -9.04 5.68 14.42
C LEU A 154 -9.56 6.24 13.09
N THR A 155 -10.12 7.45 13.07
CA THR A 155 -10.51 8.13 11.82
C THR A 155 -9.34 8.21 10.83
N LYS A 156 -8.15 8.64 11.30
CA LYS A 156 -6.96 8.74 10.44
C LYS A 156 -6.50 7.38 9.92
N LEU A 157 -6.59 6.34 10.76
CA LEU A 157 -6.23 4.97 10.37
C LEU A 157 -7.19 4.41 9.32
N ASN A 158 -8.49 4.64 9.47
CA ASN A 158 -9.50 4.23 8.49
C ASN A 158 -9.27 4.94 7.15
N ASP A 159 -9.06 6.25 7.17
CA ASP A 159 -8.79 7.03 5.95
C ASP A 159 -7.52 6.57 5.23
N TYR A 160 -6.46 6.26 5.98
CA TYR A 160 -5.22 5.75 5.41
C TYR A 160 -5.38 4.33 4.85
N SER A 161 -6.15 3.47 5.54
CA SER A 161 -6.48 2.12 5.07
C SER A 161 -7.26 2.16 3.76
N GLU A 162 -8.29 3.02 3.68
CA GLU A 162 -9.09 3.22 2.48
C GLU A 162 -8.22 3.67 1.29
N GLN A 163 -7.34 4.66 1.51
CA GLN A 163 -6.43 5.14 0.47
C GLN A 163 -5.45 4.06 -0.01
N LEU A 164 -4.88 3.27 0.91
CA LEU A 164 -4.00 2.15 0.57
C LEU A 164 -4.73 1.05 -0.21
N SER A 165 -5.95 0.71 0.18
CA SER A 165 -6.74 -0.36 -0.44
C SER A 165 -7.23 0.04 -1.83
N VAL A 166 -7.72 1.26 -2.01
CA VAL A 166 -8.06 1.81 -3.33
C VAL A 166 -6.82 1.83 -4.24
N THR A 167 -5.67 2.22 -3.71
CA THR A 167 -4.41 2.20 -4.47
C THR A 167 -4.05 0.78 -4.92
N ALA A 168 -4.12 -0.20 -4.02
CA ALA A 168 -3.82 -1.60 -4.32
C ALA A 168 -4.76 -2.17 -5.39
N LEU A 169 -6.07 -1.90 -5.29
CA LEU A 169 -7.06 -2.36 -6.27
C LEU A 169 -6.84 -1.76 -7.66
N MET A 170 -6.51 -0.46 -7.75
CA MET A 170 -6.16 0.15 -9.03
C MET A 170 -4.91 -0.49 -9.65
N MET A 171 -3.89 -0.79 -8.84
CA MET A 171 -2.71 -1.51 -9.30
C MET A 171 -3.04 -2.94 -9.76
N LEU A 172 -3.85 -3.69 -8.98
CA LEU A 172 -4.32 -5.03 -9.32
C LEU A 172 -5.13 -5.06 -10.63
N ASN A 173 -6.00 -4.07 -10.84
CA ASN A 173 -6.82 -3.95 -12.05
C ASN A 173 -5.98 -3.65 -13.29
N ASN A 174 -4.81 -3.05 -13.13
CA ASN A 174 -3.88 -2.79 -14.23
C ASN A 174 -3.02 -4.01 -14.62
N LEU A 175 -3.07 -5.12 -13.87
CA LEU A 175 -2.34 -6.35 -14.21
C LEU A 175 -3.03 -7.20 -15.30
N GLY A 176 -4.32 -6.99 -15.55
CA GLY A 176 -5.11 -7.78 -16.50
C GLY A 176 -6.60 -7.46 -16.42
#